data_AF-A0A9D5YID7-F1
#
_entry.id   AF-A0A9D5YID7-F1
#
_cell.length_a   1.000
_cell.length_b   1.000
_cell.length_c   1.000
_cell.angle_alpha   90.00
_cell.angle_beta   90.00
_cell.angle_gamma   90.00
#
_symmetry.space_group_name_H-M   'P 1'
#
loop_
_entity.id
_entity.type
_entity.pdbx_description
1 polymer ?
#
loop_
_entity_poly.entity_id
_entity_poly.type
_entity_poly.pdbx_seq_one_letter_code
_entity_poly.pdbx_strand_id
1 'polypeptide(L)'
;MKIHGVKREWSHPIFCMKKHYCPYCNERLEKTKAETVVNSESEEAKNYDFSNGDGFLVGNIKFIRTVFRCNKCDKTYTIKEVKENDIAINRRKQDWRDYNVE
;
A
#
# COMPACT_ATOMS: atom_id res chain seq x y z
N MET A 1 -21.05 10.29 -11.98
CA MET A 1 -19.68 10.84 -12.05
C MET A 1 -18.97 10.23 -13.25
N LYS A 2 -18.51 11.03 -14.21
CA LYS A 2 -17.78 10.53 -15.39
C LYS A 2 -16.31 10.39 -15.05
N ILE A 3 -15.75 9.19 -15.21
CA ILE A 3 -14.31 8.92 -15.07
C ILE A 3 -13.63 9.27 -16.39
N HIS A 4 -12.58 10.09 -16.31
CA HIS A 4 -11.84 10.60 -17.47
C HIS A 4 -10.58 9.78 -17.74
N GLY A 5 -10.02 9.13 -16.71
CA GLY A 5 -8.86 8.27 -16.84
C GLY A 5 -8.68 7.31 -15.67
N VAL A 6 -7.83 6.30 -15.86
CA VAL A 6 -7.47 5.32 -14.83
C VAL A 6 -5.94 5.26 -14.74
N LYS A 7 -5.39 5.52 -13.56
CA LYS A 7 -3.96 5.39 -13.28
C LYS A 7 -3.75 4.25 -12.28
N ARG A 8 -2.86 3.31 -12.63
CA ARG A 8 -2.44 2.23 -11.73
C ARG A 8 -1.10 2.59 -11.11
N GLU A 9 -1.06 2.66 -9.79
CA GLU A 9 0.20 2.85 -9.09
C GLU A 9 1.04 1.57 -9.21
N TRP A 10 2.27 1.72 -9.70
CA TRP A 10 3.19 0.61 -9.89
C TRP A 10 3.44 -0.07 -8.54
N SER A 11 3.02 -1.32 -8.46
CA SER A 11 3.16 -2.13 -7.26
C SER A 11 4.46 -2.92 -7.40
N HIS A 12 5.27 -3.01 -6.34
CA HIS A 12 6.52 -3.77 -6.34
C HIS A 12 6.21 -5.27 -6.53
N PRO A 13 6.40 -5.88 -7.72
CA PRO A 13 5.80 -7.18 -8.03
C PRO A 13 6.32 -8.30 -7.13
N ILE A 14 7.64 -8.31 -6.89
CA ILE A 14 8.32 -9.28 -6.03
C ILE A 14 7.83 -9.15 -4.58
N PHE A 15 7.62 -7.92 -4.10
CA PHE A 15 7.10 -7.69 -2.74
C PHE A 15 5.68 -8.24 -2.63
N CYS A 16 4.81 -7.93 -3.58
CA CYS A 16 3.42 -8.41 -3.58
C CYS A 16 3.25 -9.93 -3.70
N MET A 17 4.28 -10.68 -4.09
CA MET A 17 4.28 -12.15 -4.11
C MET A 17 4.69 -12.76 -2.76
N LYS A 18 5.38 -12.01 -1.90
CA LYS A 18 5.76 -12.50 -0.57
C LYS A 18 4.54 -12.61 0.34
N LYS A 19 4.63 -13.50 1.32
CA LYS A 19 3.63 -13.61 2.39
C LYS A 19 3.93 -12.54 3.43
N HIS A 20 2.93 -11.71 3.72
CA HIS A 20 2.99 -10.71 4.77
C HIS A 20 1.98 -11.06 5.86
N TYR A 21 2.24 -10.60 7.07
CA TYR A 21 1.43 -10.91 8.24
C TYR A 21 1.03 -9.63 8.95
N CYS A 22 -0.17 -9.62 9.52
CA CYS A 22 -0.66 -8.51 10.30
C CYS A 22 0.20 -8.34 11.57
N PRO A 23 0.73 -7.14 11.86
CA PRO A 23 1.59 -6.93 13.04
C PRO A 23 0.85 -7.09 14.38
N TYR A 24 -0.49 -7.03 14.37
CA TYR A 24 -1.32 -7.16 15.58
C TYR A 24 -1.90 -8.57 15.74
N CYS A 25 -2.29 -9.20 14.63
CA CYS A 25 -3.04 -10.45 14.65
C CYS A 25 -2.19 -11.67 14.27
N ASN A 26 -1.01 -11.43 13.68
CA ASN A 26 -0.17 -12.44 13.04
C ASN A 26 -0.88 -13.26 11.94
N GLU A 27 -2.06 -12.80 11.49
CA GLU A 27 -2.83 -13.42 10.41
C GLU A 27 -2.24 -13.03 9.05
N ARG A 28 -2.34 -13.92 8.06
CA ARG A 28 -1.83 -13.62 6.72
C ARG A 28 -2.62 -12.48 6.10
N LEU A 29 -1.92 -11.48 5.58
CA LEU A 29 -2.54 -10.39 4.84
C LEU A 29 -2.90 -10.84 3.42
N GLU A 30 -4.08 -10.44 2.98
CA GLU A 30 -4.56 -10.68 1.61
C GLU A 30 -4.36 -9.46 0.74
N LYS A 31 -3.92 -9.71 -0.50
CA LYS A 31 -3.73 -8.66 -1.50
C LYS A 31 -5.09 -8.26 -2.07
N THR A 32 -5.43 -6.98 -1.97
CA THR A 32 -6.62 -6.39 -2.58
C THR A 32 -6.29 -5.10 -3.32
N LYS A 33 -7.25 -4.60 -4.09
CA LYS A 33 -7.14 -3.32 -4.82
C LYS A 33 -7.92 -2.26 -4.06
N ALA A 34 -7.26 -1.17 -3.72
CA ALA A 34 -7.93 0.04 -3.30
C ALA A 34 -8.12 0.96 -4.51
N GLU A 35 -9.32 1.46 -4.67
CA GLU A 35 -9.70 2.35 -5.75
C GLU A 35 -10.16 3.68 -5.17
N THR A 36 -9.58 4.78 -5.65
CA THR A 36 -9.99 6.13 -5.26
C THR A 36 -10.20 6.94 -6.52
N VAL A 37 -11.25 7.76 -6.57
CA VAL A 37 -11.46 8.71 -7.66
C VAL A 37 -11.14 10.09 -7.15
N VAL A 38 -10.22 10.78 -7.83
CA VAL A 38 -9.77 12.11 -7.44
C VAL A 38 -9.90 13.03 -8.65
N ASN A 39 -10.48 14.20 -8.45
CA ASN A 39 -10.56 15.21 -9.49
C ASN A 39 -9.28 16.04 -9.50
N SER A 40 -8.67 16.24 -10.67
CA SER A 40 -7.43 17.02 -10.82
C SER A 40 -7.52 18.47 -10.33
N GLU A 41 -8.72 19.04 -10.24
CA GLU A 41 -8.97 20.42 -9.79
C GLU A 41 -9.34 20.53 -8.30
N SER A 42 -9.53 19.41 -7.62
CA SER A 42 -9.81 19.37 -6.18
C SER A 42 -8.56 19.66 -5.34
N GLU A 43 -8.75 20.14 -4.10
CA GLU A 43 -7.62 20.33 -3.18
C GLU A 43 -6.89 19.03 -2.84
N GLU A 44 -7.61 17.91 -2.82
CA GLU A 44 -7.08 16.57 -2.58
C GLU A 44 -6.10 16.13 -3.68
N ALA A 45 -6.19 16.71 -4.88
CA ALA A 45 -5.32 16.40 -6.01
C ALA A 45 -3.82 16.60 -5.69
N LYS A 46 -3.49 17.49 -4.75
CA LYS A 46 -2.10 17.75 -4.30
C LYS A 46 -1.41 16.49 -3.73
N ASN A 47 -2.19 15.52 -3.25
CA ASN A 47 -1.68 14.27 -2.68
C ASN A 47 -1.53 13.15 -3.72
N TYR A 48 -1.88 13.39 -4.99
CA TYR A 48 -1.87 12.38 -6.04
C TYR A 48 -1.02 12.83 -7.23
N ASP A 49 -0.32 11.87 -7.83
CA ASP A 49 0.47 12.11 -9.02
C ASP A 49 -0.39 11.92 -10.27
N PHE A 50 -0.76 13.00 -10.95
CA PHE A 50 -1.54 12.99 -12.20
C PHE A 50 -0.66 12.90 -13.46
N SER A 51 0.67 12.84 -13.35
CA SER A 51 1.54 12.70 -14.51
C SER A 51 1.32 11.36 -15.23
N ASN A 52 1.49 11.34 -16.55
CA ASN A 52 1.37 10.13 -17.34
C ASN A 52 2.29 10.22 -18.58
N GLY A 53 3.52 9.72 -18.46
CA GLY A 53 4.55 9.89 -19.49
C GLY A 53 4.86 11.38 -19.68
N ASP A 54 4.64 11.88 -20.89
CA ASP A 54 4.90 13.27 -21.26
C ASP A 54 3.71 14.22 -21.00
N GLY A 55 2.63 13.73 -20.37
CA GLY A 55 1.40 14.51 -20.15
C GLY A 55 0.84 14.45 -18.73
N PHE A 56 -0.29 15.13 -18.53
CA PHE A 56 -1.04 15.16 -17.27
C PHE A 56 -2.49 14.71 -17.48
N LEU A 57 -3.01 13.96 -16.52
CA LEU A 57 -4.40 13.52 -16.50
C LEU A 57 -5.30 14.62 -15.92
N VAL A 58 -6.38 14.98 -16.62
CA VAL A 58 -7.31 16.04 -16.24
C VAL A 58 -8.72 15.49 -16.02
N GLY A 59 -9.42 15.99 -15.02
CA GLY A 59 -10.77 15.60 -14.62
C GLY A 59 -10.78 14.54 -13.50
N ASN A 60 -11.86 13.76 -13.44
CA ASN A 60 -11.98 12.67 -12.46
C ASN A 60 -11.13 11.47 -12.86
N ILE A 61 -10.05 11.21 -12.14
CA ILE A 61 -9.12 10.13 -12.40
C ILE A 61 -9.28 9.04 -11.34
N LYS A 62 -9.40 7.79 -11.78
CA LYS A 62 -9.45 6.62 -10.90
C LYS A 62 -8.04 6.12 -10.64
N PHE A 63 -7.56 6.30 -9.42
CA PHE A 63 -6.33 5.74 -8.91
C PHE A 63 -6.58 4.33 -8.37
N ILE A 64 -5.83 3.36 -8.87
CA ILE A 64 -5.89 1.97 -8.41
C ILE A 64 -4.54 1.60 -7.83
N ARG A 65 -4.53 1.20 -6.55
CA ARG A 65 -3.32 0.79 -5.84
C ARG A 65 -3.50 -0.57 -5.19
N THR A 66 -2.40 -1.31 -5.10
CA THR A 66 -2.38 -2.58 -4.37
C THR A 66 -2.24 -2.30 -2.88
N VAL A 67 -3.14 -2.87 -2.08
CA VAL A 67 -3.11 -2.81 -0.62
C VAL A 67 -3.25 -4.22 -0.04
N PHE A 68 -2.96 -4.35 1.24
CA PHE A 68 -3.03 -5.59 1.99
C PHE A 68 -4.08 -5.48 3.08
N ARG A 69 -5.05 -6.38 3.11
CA ARG A 69 -6.12 -6.40 4.12
C ARG A 69 -5.95 -7.59 5.05
N CYS A 70 -6.14 -7.37 6.34
CA CYS A 70 -6.18 -8.45 7.34
C CYS A 70 -7.61 -8.97 7.48
N ASN A 71 -7.84 -10.26 7.26
CA ASN A 71 -9.17 -10.86 7.39
C ASN A 71 -9.67 -10.94 8.84
N LYS A 72 -8.78 -10.81 9.83
CA LYS A 72 -9.13 -10.96 11.25
C LYS A 72 -9.51 -9.63 11.92
N CYS A 73 -8.76 -8.56 11.67
CA CYS A 73 -8.99 -7.25 12.29
C CYS A 73 -9.46 -6.18 11.30
N ASP A 74 -9.68 -6.57 10.05
CA ASP A 74 -10.15 -5.73 8.94
C ASP A 74 -9.28 -4.53 8.56
N LYS A 75 -8.10 -4.40 9.19
CA LYS A 75 -7.15 -3.34 8.89
C LYS A 75 -6.59 -3.50 7.48
N THR A 76 -6.50 -2.38 6.78
CA THR A 76 -5.88 -2.28 5.46
C THR A 76 -4.55 -1.55 5.58
N TYR A 77 -3.54 -2.05 4.88
CA TYR A 77 -2.18 -1.55 4.88
C TYR A 77 -1.73 -1.28 3.45
N THR A 78 -1.08 -0.15 3.23
CA THR A 78 -0.35 0.14 2.00
C THR A 78 0.91 -0.72 1.91
N ILE A 79 1.48 -0.86 0.70
CA ILE A 79 2.77 -1.52 0.51
C ILE A 79 3.86 -0.91 1.41
N LYS A 80 3.84 0.42 1.59
CA LYS A 80 4.79 1.15 2.43
C LYS A 80 4.68 0.71 3.89
N GLU A 81 3.48 0.72 4.45
CA GLU A 81 3.23 0.30 5.84
C GLU A 81 3.62 -1.16 6.06
N VAL A 82 3.34 -2.06 5.11
CA VAL A 82 3.76 -3.47 5.25
C VAL A 82 5.29 -3.59 5.26
N LYS A 83 6.01 -2.85 4.40
CA LYS A 83 7.49 -2.83 4.43
C LYS A 83 8.02 -2.34 5.77
N GLU A 84 7.47 -1.25 6.29
CA GLU A 84 7.88 -0.69 7.57
C GLU A 84 7.62 -1.65 8.74
N ASN A 85 6.45 -2.31 8.73
CA ASN A 85 6.11 -3.33 9.72
C ASN A 85 7.03 -4.55 9.65
N ASP A 86 7.34 -5.06 8.45
CA ASP A 86 8.25 -6.19 8.26
C ASP A 86 9.67 -5.85 8.78
N ILE A 87 10.16 -4.63 8.52
CA ILE A 87 11.44 -4.14 9.04
C ILE A 87 11.40 -4.08 10.58
N ALA A 88 10.35 -3.52 11.17
CA ALA A 88 10.19 -3.41 12.61
C ALA A 88 10.08 -4.78 13.31
N ILE A 89 9.42 -5.76 12.67
CA ILE A 89 9.37 -7.15 13.18
C ILE A 89 10.76 -7.79 13.14
N ASN A 90 11.49 -7.63 12.04
CA ASN A 90 12.81 -8.23 11.90
C ASN A 90 13.84 -7.64 12.87
N ARG A 91 13.82 -6.31 13.09
CA ARG A 91 14.65 -5.66 14.12
C ARG A 91 14.39 -6.22 15.50
N ARG A 92 13.11 -6.28 15.93
CA ARG A 92 12.75 -6.88 17.22
C ARG A 92 13.26 -8.30 17.37
N LYS A 93 13.13 -9.14 16.33
CA LYS A 93 13.64 -10.52 16.37
C LYS A 93 15.17 -10.59 16.54
N GLN A 94 15.90 -9.63 15.98
CA GLN A 94 17.34 -9.53 16.15
C GLN A 94 17.68 -9.14 17.60
N ASP A 95 17.04 -8.09 18.12
CA ASP A 95 17.25 -7.64 19.51
C ASP A 95 16.98 -8.76 20.53
N TRP A 96 15.90 -9.54 20.34
CA TRP A 96 15.59 -10.71 21.17
C TRP A 96 16.63 -11.83 21.08
N ARG A 97 17.29 -12.02 19.92
CA ARG A 97 18.36 -13.01 19.78
C ARG A 97 19.60 -12.54 20.50
N ASP A 98 19.98 -11.28 20.31
CA ASP A 98 21.18 -10.71 20.92
C ASP A 98 21.10 -10.73 22.46
N TYR A 99 19.90 -10.61 23.03
CA TYR A 99 19.66 -10.71 24.49
C TYR A 99 19.73 -12.14 25.06
N ASN A 100 19.55 -13.19 24.25
CA ASN A 100 19.46 -14.58 24.72
C ASN A 100 20.67 -15.44 24.26
N VAL A 101 21.80 -14.82 23.95
CA VAL A 101 23.08 -15.47 23.60
C VAL A 101 24.08 -15.38 24.78
N GLU A 102 23.57 -15.32 26.03
CA GLU A 102 24.34 -15.55 27.25
C GLU A 102 24.06 -16.94 27.84
#